data_AF-A0A7C1K0U1-F1
#
_entry.id   AF-A0A7C1K0U1-F1
#
_cell.length_a   1.000
_cell.length_b   1.000
_cell.length_c   1.000
_cell.angle_alpha   90.00
_cell.angle_beta   90.00
_cell.angle_gamma   90.00
#
_symmetry.space_group_name_H-M   'P 1'
#
loop_
_entity.id
_entity.type
_entity.pdbx_description
1 polymer ?
#
loop_
_entity_poly.entity_id
_entity_poly.type
_entity_poly.pdbx_seq_one_letter_code
_entity_poly.pdbx_strand_id
1 'polypeptide(L)'
;EVVGTMGEAPQSIRLVETVADVDRLVVDDPHKVAYVTQTTLSVDDAAAIVARLRERFPAIRGPAQDDICYATQNRQHAVRRLAAQADFVLVVGSQNSSNSQRLAEIARQAGTPARLIDGPEQIDLGWFSGTERVVITAGASAPELLVQQCVQLLTERYSATVECCDLRSEQIVFPLPDPLR
;
A
#
# COMPACT_ATOMS: atom_id res chain seq x y z
N GLU A 1 5.21 -13.57 1.71
CA GLU A 1 6.04 -12.95 0.66
C GLU A 1 7.51 -12.90 1.08
N VAL A 2 7.90 -12.08 2.06
CA VAL A 2 9.29 -11.95 2.54
C VAL A 2 9.95 -13.31 2.83
N VAL A 3 9.28 -14.19 3.59
CA VAL A 3 9.79 -15.55 3.89
C VAL A 3 10.08 -16.36 2.63
N GLY A 4 9.23 -16.24 1.60
CA GLY A 4 9.42 -16.93 0.32
C GLY A 4 10.65 -16.40 -0.42
N THR A 5 10.77 -15.08 -0.55
CA THR A 5 11.93 -14.44 -1.21
C THR A 5 13.25 -14.75 -0.50
N MET A 6 13.27 -14.69 0.84
CA MET A 6 14.45 -15.07 1.62
C MET A 6 14.82 -16.56 1.45
N GLY A 7 13.83 -17.42 1.19
CA GLY A 7 14.02 -18.86 0.99
C GLY A 7 14.78 -19.22 -0.27
N GLU A 8 14.83 -18.35 -1.28
CA GLU A 8 15.54 -18.60 -2.54
C GLU A 8 17.08 -18.60 -2.37
N ALA A 9 17.61 -17.80 -1.44
CA ALA A 9 19.05 -17.73 -1.16
C ALA A 9 19.35 -17.31 0.30
N PRO A 10 19.00 -18.14 1.30
CA PRO A 10 18.98 -17.74 2.72
C PRO A 10 20.34 -17.37 3.30
N GLN A 11 21.44 -17.86 2.72
CA GLN A 11 22.80 -17.53 3.16
C GLN A 11 23.34 -16.23 2.56
N SER A 12 22.67 -15.69 1.54
CA SER A 12 23.14 -14.55 0.75
C SER A 12 22.19 -13.34 0.82
N ILE A 13 21.00 -13.52 1.40
CA ILE A 13 19.98 -12.49 1.55
C ILE A 13 20.01 -11.95 2.98
N ARG A 14 19.98 -10.63 3.10
CA ARG A 14 19.89 -9.90 4.37
C ARG A 14 18.62 -9.05 4.34
N LEU A 15 17.76 -9.16 5.35
CA LEU A 15 16.55 -8.36 5.46
C LEU A 15 16.88 -6.99 6.04
N VAL A 16 16.32 -5.94 5.43
CA VAL A 16 16.44 -4.55 5.84
C VAL A 16 15.03 -3.97 5.81
N GLU A 17 14.60 -3.39 6.93
CA GLU A 17 13.24 -2.82 7.07
C GLU A 17 13.27 -1.31 7.25
N THR A 18 14.41 -0.76 7.70
CA THR A 18 14.57 0.66 7.99
C THR A 18 15.91 1.22 7.48
N VAL A 19 15.98 2.55 7.35
CA VAL A 19 17.23 3.27 7.04
C VAL A 19 18.33 2.94 8.06
N ALA A 20 17.96 2.81 9.34
CA ALA A 20 18.90 2.46 10.39
C ALA A 20 19.45 1.02 10.25
N ASP A 21 18.68 0.09 9.67
CA ASP A 21 19.17 -1.26 9.38
C ASP A 21 20.23 -1.24 8.28
N VAL A 22 20.06 -0.37 7.27
CA VAL A 22 21.09 -0.12 6.25
C VAL A 22 22.39 0.32 6.92
N ASP A 23 22.30 1.20 7.92
CA ASP A 23 23.46 1.71 8.65
C ASP A 23 24.22 0.62 9.44
N ARG A 24 23.54 -0.47 9.80
CA ARG A 24 24.13 -1.59 10.53
C ARG A 24 24.48 -2.78 9.62
N LEU A 25 24.20 -2.68 8.31
CA LEU A 25 24.35 -3.79 7.39
C LEU A 25 25.82 -4.16 7.17
N VAL A 26 26.16 -5.42 7.47
CA VAL A 26 27.47 -6.01 7.20
C VAL A 26 27.34 -6.91 5.98
N VAL A 27 28.12 -6.64 4.94
CA VAL A 27 28.19 -7.43 3.70
C VAL A 27 29.62 -7.87 3.45
N ASP A 28 29.80 -9.01 2.79
CA ASP A 28 31.14 -9.59 2.57
C ASP A 28 31.95 -8.80 1.53
N ASP A 29 31.28 -8.33 0.47
CA ASP A 29 31.86 -7.50 -0.58
C ASP A 29 30.93 -6.32 -0.90
N PRO A 30 31.26 -5.09 -0.47
CA PRO A 30 30.49 -3.87 -0.76
C PRO A 30 30.33 -3.55 -2.26
N HIS A 31 31.15 -4.14 -3.13
CA HIS A 31 31.07 -3.95 -4.58
C HIS A 31 30.17 -4.98 -5.28
N LYS A 32 29.71 -6.02 -4.56
CA LYS A 32 28.85 -7.10 -5.09
C LYS A 32 27.56 -7.20 -4.30
N VAL A 33 26.85 -6.08 -4.18
CA VAL A 33 25.54 -6.02 -3.52
C VAL A 33 24.45 -5.84 -4.57
N ALA A 34 23.35 -6.57 -4.40
CA ALA A 34 22.11 -6.30 -5.12
C ALA A 34 20.97 -6.15 -4.12
N TYR A 35 19.93 -5.41 -4.49
CA TYR A 35 18.71 -5.30 -3.69
C TYR A 35 17.48 -5.68 -4.51
N VAL A 36 16.47 -6.19 -3.81
CA VAL A 36 15.10 -6.38 -4.28
C VAL A 36 14.17 -5.86 -3.19
N THR A 37 12.97 -5.45 -3.55
CA THR A 37 11.97 -4.93 -2.61
C THR A 37 10.73 -5.80 -2.57
N GLN A 38 10.01 -5.77 -1.45
CA GLN A 38 8.71 -6.42 -1.35
C GLN A 38 7.65 -5.62 -2.14
N THR A 39 6.74 -6.32 -2.81
CA THR A 39 5.82 -5.71 -3.80
C THR A 39 4.79 -4.75 -3.21
N THR A 40 4.49 -4.87 -1.92
CA THR A 40 3.40 -4.15 -1.22
C THR A 40 3.90 -3.06 -0.26
N LEU A 41 5.19 -2.70 -0.32
CA LEU A 41 5.76 -1.68 0.54
C LEU A 41 5.20 -0.29 0.26
N SER A 42 5.38 0.60 1.22
CA SER A 42 5.37 2.04 0.95
C SER A 42 6.33 2.38 -0.18
N VAL A 43 5.87 3.16 -1.16
CA VAL A 43 6.78 3.76 -2.14
C VAL A 43 7.78 4.71 -1.47
N ASP A 44 7.32 5.55 -0.55
CA ASP A 44 8.18 6.57 0.08
C ASP A 44 9.24 5.95 1.00
N ASP A 45 8.84 5.09 1.94
CA ASP A 45 9.78 4.42 2.86
C ASP A 45 10.79 3.53 2.08
N ALA A 46 10.34 2.82 1.05
CA ALA A 46 11.24 2.03 0.20
C ALA A 46 12.23 2.93 -0.54
N ALA A 47 11.79 4.07 -1.08
CA ALA A 47 12.66 5.03 -1.75
C ALA A 47 13.72 5.59 -0.78
N ALA A 48 13.36 5.87 0.47
CA ALA A 48 14.29 6.33 1.50
C ALA A 48 15.36 5.26 1.83
N ILE A 49 14.94 4.00 1.99
CA ILE A 49 15.86 2.87 2.24
C ILE A 49 16.79 2.65 1.04
N VAL A 50 16.25 2.67 -0.18
CA VAL A 50 17.03 2.50 -1.42
C VAL A 50 18.03 3.64 -1.60
N ALA A 51 17.63 4.88 -1.32
CA ALA A 51 18.55 6.02 -1.35
C ALA A 51 19.72 5.81 -0.39
N ARG A 52 19.44 5.42 0.87
CA ARG A 52 20.47 5.13 1.87
C ARG A 52 21.37 3.95 1.44
N LEU A 53 20.80 2.90 0.86
CA LEU A 53 21.56 1.75 0.33
C LEU A 53 22.54 2.20 -0.76
N ARG A 54 22.11 3.07 -1.68
CA ARG A 54 22.96 3.59 -2.77
C ARG A 54 24.07 4.50 -2.25
N GLU A 55 23.80 5.31 -1.22
CA GLU A 55 24.84 6.10 -0.56
C GLU A 55 25.90 5.23 0.12
N ARG A 56 25.46 4.18 0.83
CA ARG A 56 26.36 3.29 1.57
C ARG A 56 27.13 2.33 0.65
N PHE A 57 26.49 1.86 -0.42
CA PHE A 57 27.04 0.89 -1.37
C PHE A 57 26.92 1.45 -2.80
N PRO A 58 27.85 2.33 -3.25
CA PRO A 58 27.73 3.00 -4.55
C PRO A 58 27.70 2.07 -5.77
N ALA A 59 28.19 0.84 -5.64
CA ALA A 59 28.18 -0.17 -6.69
C ALA A 59 26.94 -1.10 -6.65
N ILE A 60 25.99 -0.86 -5.73
CA ILE A 60 24.80 -1.69 -5.57
C ILE A 60 23.96 -1.75 -6.85
N ARG A 61 23.48 -2.94 -7.20
CA ARG A 61 22.57 -3.13 -8.33
C ARG A 61 21.13 -3.30 -7.86
N GLY A 62 20.22 -2.54 -8.46
CA GLY A 62 18.79 -2.71 -8.28
C GLY A 62 18.13 -3.30 -9.52
N PRO A 63 16.82 -3.61 -9.44
CA PRO A 63 16.03 -3.95 -10.61
C PRO A 63 15.96 -2.76 -11.60
N ALA A 64 15.69 -3.04 -12.87
CA ALA A 64 15.56 -2.00 -13.90
C ALA A 64 14.33 -1.09 -13.68
N GLN A 65 13.33 -1.59 -12.97
CA GLN A 65 12.12 -0.91 -12.53
C GLN A 65 11.86 -1.31 -11.08
N ASP A 66 11.33 -0.41 -10.24
CA ASP A 66 11.04 -0.72 -8.84
C ASP A 66 10.17 -1.99 -8.69
N ASP A 67 10.46 -2.88 -7.73
CA ASP A 67 9.70 -4.13 -7.56
C ASP A 67 8.33 -3.90 -6.89
N ILE A 68 8.05 -2.69 -6.39
CA ILE A 68 6.72 -2.33 -5.91
C ILE A 68 5.75 -2.37 -7.09
N CYS A 69 4.71 -3.19 -7.00
CA CYS A 69 3.84 -3.43 -8.14
C CYS A 69 3.02 -2.18 -8.51
N TYR A 70 2.62 -2.09 -9.78
CA TYR A 70 1.84 -0.94 -10.29
C TYR A 70 0.56 -0.70 -9.48
N ALA A 71 -0.12 -1.78 -9.06
CA ALA A 71 -1.37 -1.73 -8.31
C ALA A 71 -1.20 -1.06 -6.94
N THR A 72 -0.09 -1.32 -6.26
CA THR A 72 0.27 -0.68 -4.99
C THR A 72 0.61 0.78 -5.22
N GLN A 73 1.47 1.10 -6.20
CA GLN A 73 1.84 2.49 -6.50
C GLN A 73 0.62 3.36 -6.85
N ASN A 74 -0.26 2.86 -7.72
CA ASN A 74 -1.45 3.58 -8.17
C ASN A 74 -2.42 3.86 -7.02
N ARG A 75 -2.68 2.87 -6.16
CA ARG A 75 -3.56 3.04 -4.98
C ARG A 75 -2.97 4.01 -3.97
N GLN A 76 -1.67 3.91 -3.67
CA GLN A 76 -1.00 4.85 -2.76
C GLN A 76 -1.05 6.29 -3.29
N HIS A 77 -0.80 6.48 -4.59
CA HIS A 77 -0.93 7.78 -5.24
C HIS A 77 -2.37 8.31 -5.16
N ALA A 78 -3.36 7.45 -5.37
CA ALA A 78 -4.76 7.85 -5.31
C ALA A 78 -5.18 8.30 -3.92
N VAL A 79 -4.84 7.52 -2.89
CA VAL A 79 -5.13 7.89 -1.50
C VAL A 79 -4.45 9.19 -1.12
N ARG A 80 -3.17 9.39 -1.49
CA ARG A 80 -2.46 10.63 -1.18
C ARG A 80 -3.15 11.87 -1.78
N ARG A 81 -3.61 11.78 -3.04
CA ARG A 81 -4.27 12.89 -3.73
C ARG A 81 -5.69 13.17 -3.20
N LEU A 82 -6.44 12.11 -2.86
CA LEU A 82 -7.83 12.23 -2.42
C LEU A 82 -7.93 12.58 -0.92
N ALA A 83 -7.04 12.05 -0.09
CA ALA A 83 -7.02 12.33 1.35
C ALA A 83 -6.85 13.83 1.64
N ALA A 84 -5.99 14.52 0.89
CA ALA A 84 -5.76 15.96 1.03
C ALA A 84 -6.99 16.85 0.80
N GLN A 85 -8.07 16.28 0.23
CA GLN A 85 -9.31 16.98 -0.08
C GLN A 85 -10.49 16.45 0.75
N ALA A 86 -10.25 15.53 1.68
CA ALA A 86 -11.25 14.81 2.46
C ALA A 86 -11.08 15.09 3.96
N ASP A 87 -12.17 14.98 4.70
CA ASP A 87 -12.18 15.11 6.15
C ASP A 87 -11.91 13.76 6.84
N PHE A 88 -12.18 12.66 6.14
CA PHE A 88 -11.98 11.31 6.65
C PHE A 88 -11.68 10.31 5.52
N VAL A 89 -10.84 9.31 5.81
CA VAL A 89 -10.56 8.20 4.89
C VAL A 89 -10.94 6.86 5.52
N LEU A 90 -11.78 6.10 4.82
CA LEU A 90 -12.05 4.69 5.11
C LEU A 90 -11.28 3.82 4.12
N VAL A 91 -10.46 2.92 4.64
CA VAL A 91 -9.78 1.90 3.86
C VAL A 91 -10.44 0.56 4.17
N VAL A 92 -11.04 -0.06 3.16
CA VAL A 92 -11.62 -1.40 3.26
C VAL A 92 -10.53 -2.45 3.02
N GLY A 93 -10.35 -3.36 3.97
CA GLY A 93 -9.42 -4.47 3.88
C GLY A 93 -8.99 -4.98 5.25
N SER A 94 -8.43 -6.18 5.27
CA SER A 94 -8.10 -6.83 6.54
C SER A 94 -6.88 -6.27 7.24
N GLN A 95 -6.91 -6.35 8.57
CA GLN A 95 -5.85 -5.86 9.45
C GLN A 95 -4.50 -6.56 9.23
N ASN A 96 -4.45 -7.72 8.56
CA ASN A 96 -3.21 -8.42 8.20
C ASN A 96 -2.70 -8.09 6.79
N SER A 97 -3.39 -7.22 6.05
CA SER A 97 -2.99 -6.81 4.70
C SER A 97 -2.04 -5.62 4.75
N SER A 98 -0.76 -5.86 4.45
CA SER A 98 0.28 -4.82 4.36
C SER A 98 -0.13 -3.67 3.44
N ASN A 99 -0.65 -3.97 2.24
CA ASN A 99 -1.09 -2.96 1.30
C ASN A 99 -2.25 -2.12 1.89
N SER A 100 -3.23 -2.73 2.54
CA SER A 100 -4.36 -1.99 3.13
C SER A 100 -3.92 -1.10 4.29
N GLN A 101 -3.05 -1.62 5.17
CA GLN A 101 -2.45 -0.82 6.24
C GLN A 101 -1.73 0.40 5.66
N ARG A 102 -0.94 0.21 4.59
CA ARG A 102 -0.18 1.31 4.01
C ARG A 102 -1.06 2.42 3.45
N LEU A 103 -2.21 2.09 2.85
CA LEU A 103 -3.17 3.10 2.40
C LEU A 103 -3.68 3.94 3.58
N ALA A 104 -4.01 3.32 4.71
CA ALA A 104 -4.49 4.03 5.89
C ALA A 104 -3.38 4.91 6.51
N GLU A 105 -2.14 4.43 6.54
CA GLU A 105 -0.99 5.20 6.98
C GLU A 105 -0.75 6.44 6.12
N ILE A 106 -0.79 6.29 4.79
CA ILE A 106 -0.59 7.41 3.85
C ILE A 106 -1.63 8.50 4.06
N ALA A 107 -2.90 8.13 4.26
CA ALA A 107 -3.95 9.11 4.56
C ALA A 107 -3.65 9.87 5.87
N ARG A 108 -3.22 9.18 6.93
CA ARG A 108 -2.84 9.81 8.20
C ARG A 108 -1.62 10.71 8.07
N GLN A 109 -0.61 10.28 7.31
CA GLN A 109 0.58 11.09 7.02
C GLN A 109 0.25 12.35 6.21
N ALA A 110 -0.79 12.30 5.38
CA ALA A 110 -1.33 13.47 4.69
C ALA A 110 -2.16 14.40 5.60
N GLY A 111 -2.33 14.06 6.88
CA GLY A 111 -3.06 14.86 7.87
C GLY A 111 -4.53 14.53 8.01
N THR A 112 -5.04 13.53 7.28
CA THR A 112 -6.47 13.17 7.28
C THR A 112 -6.71 11.96 8.19
N PRO A 113 -7.67 12.01 9.13
CA PRO A 113 -8.08 10.87 9.91
C PRO A 113 -8.41 9.66 9.02
N ALA A 114 -7.85 8.49 9.34
CA ALA A 114 -8.09 7.28 8.54
C ALA A 114 -8.26 6.02 9.38
N ARG A 115 -9.24 5.18 8.99
CA ARG A 115 -9.53 3.87 9.59
C ARG A 115 -9.41 2.76 8.56
N LEU A 116 -8.79 1.65 8.97
CA LEU A 116 -8.77 0.38 8.26
C LEU A 116 -9.88 -0.50 8.85
N ILE A 117 -10.81 -0.94 8.01
CA ILE A 117 -11.97 -1.73 8.40
C ILE A 117 -12.11 -2.97 7.51
N ASP A 118 -12.52 -4.10 8.08
CA ASP A 118 -12.83 -5.29 7.28
C ASP A 118 -14.12 -5.14 6.48
N GLY A 119 -15.09 -4.39 6.98
CA GLY A 119 -16.42 -4.28 6.39
C GLY A 119 -17.30 -3.21 7.04
N PRO A 120 -18.53 -3.02 6.52
CA PRO A 120 -19.45 -1.98 6.97
C PRO A 120 -19.83 -2.08 8.45
N GLU A 121 -19.82 -3.28 9.02
CA GLU A 121 -20.14 -3.53 10.43
C GLU A 121 -19.13 -2.92 11.41
N GLN A 122 -17.92 -2.61 10.95
CA GLN A 122 -16.90 -1.94 11.76
C GLN A 122 -16.98 -0.41 11.65
N ILE A 123 -17.88 0.14 10.83
CA ILE A 123 -18.09 1.58 10.72
C ILE A 123 -18.83 2.05 11.97
N ASP A 124 -18.14 2.82 12.81
CA ASP A 124 -18.76 3.53 13.93
C ASP A 124 -19.25 4.90 13.44
N LEU A 125 -20.57 5.08 13.47
CA LEU A 125 -21.23 6.31 13.03
C LEU A 125 -20.83 7.53 13.88
N GLY A 126 -20.29 7.32 15.08
CA GLY A 126 -19.71 8.38 15.91
C GLY A 126 -18.48 9.04 15.31
N TRP A 127 -17.89 8.49 14.24
CA TRP A 127 -16.82 9.13 13.48
C TRP A 127 -17.29 10.29 12.61
N PHE A 128 -18.60 10.41 12.35
CA PHE A 128 -19.14 11.38 11.40
C PHE A 128 -20.23 12.25 12.04
N SER A 129 -20.19 13.54 11.72
CA SER A 129 -21.22 14.52 12.06
C SER A 129 -22.24 14.72 10.93
N GLY A 130 -21.95 14.22 9.73
CA GLY A 130 -22.81 14.25 8.54
C GLY A 130 -22.51 15.39 7.57
N THR A 131 -21.41 16.12 7.77
CA THR A 131 -20.97 17.21 6.86
C THR A 131 -19.63 16.93 6.18
N GLU A 132 -19.04 15.77 6.46
CA GLU A 132 -17.72 15.39 6.01
C GLU A 132 -17.71 14.95 4.54
N ARG A 133 -16.62 15.27 3.83
CA ARG A 133 -16.21 14.53 2.64
C ARG A 133 -15.42 13.30 3.06
N VAL A 134 -16.00 12.12 2.85
CA VAL A 134 -15.37 10.84 3.16
C VAL A 134 -14.82 10.20 1.89
N VAL A 135 -13.54 9.87 1.89
CA VAL A 135 -12.94 9.04 0.84
C VAL A 135 -13.00 7.58 1.28
N ILE A 136 -13.63 6.74 0.45
CA ILE A 136 -13.60 5.29 0.62
C ILE A 136 -12.64 4.72 -0.43
N THR A 137 -11.69 3.91 0.01
CA THR A 137 -10.76 3.17 -0.84
C THR A 137 -10.64 1.73 -0.34
N ALA A 138 -9.91 0.89 -1.06
CA ALA A 138 -9.78 -0.51 -0.71
C ALA A 138 -8.38 -1.05 -1.01
N GLY A 139 -7.92 -1.97 -0.17
CA GLY A 139 -6.73 -2.75 -0.45
C GLY A 139 -6.91 -3.66 -1.67
N ALA A 140 -5.81 -4.08 -2.29
CA ALA A 140 -5.85 -4.93 -3.48
C ALA A 140 -6.58 -6.29 -3.28
N SER A 141 -6.69 -6.75 -2.04
CA SER A 141 -7.34 -8.01 -1.66
C SER A 141 -8.79 -7.85 -1.17
N ALA A 142 -9.31 -6.62 -1.09
CA ALA A 142 -10.65 -6.37 -0.57
C ALA A 142 -11.70 -6.61 -1.68
N PRO A 143 -12.75 -7.41 -1.42
CA PRO A 143 -13.85 -7.59 -2.36
C PRO A 143 -14.61 -6.28 -2.62
N GLU A 144 -14.92 -6.00 -3.89
CA GLU A 144 -15.70 -4.84 -4.31
C GLU A 144 -17.04 -4.73 -3.57
N LEU A 145 -17.69 -5.86 -3.29
CA LEU A 145 -18.95 -5.91 -2.56
C LEU A 145 -18.87 -5.20 -1.19
N LEU A 146 -17.76 -5.36 -0.46
CA LEU A 146 -17.60 -4.73 0.85
C LEU A 146 -17.46 -3.21 0.73
N VAL A 147 -16.78 -2.74 -0.33
CA VAL A 147 -16.66 -1.31 -0.64
C VAL A 147 -18.04 -0.73 -0.92
N GLN A 148 -18.81 -1.38 -1.80
CA GLN A 148 -20.16 -0.94 -2.15
C GLN A 148 -21.10 -0.92 -0.94
N GLN A 149 -21.01 -1.89 -0.03
CA GLN A 149 -21.79 -1.90 1.20
C GLN A 149 -21.41 -0.75 2.15
N CYS A 150 -20.13 -0.39 2.25
CA CYS A 150 -19.69 0.77 3.03
C CYS A 150 -20.23 2.09 2.44
N VAL A 151 -20.15 2.23 1.10
CA VAL A 151 -20.72 3.38 0.38
C VAL A 151 -22.22 3.47 0.61
N GLN A 152 -22.93 2.36 0.47
CA GLN A 152 -24.38 2.30 0.66
C GLN A 152 -24.78 2.69 2.08
N LEU A 153 -24.10 2.17 3.10
CA LEU A 153 -24.37 2.48 4.51
C LEU A 153 -24.29 3.99 4.77
N LEU A 154 -23.21 4.65 4.32
CA LEU A 154 -23.03 6.09 4.53
C LEU A 154 -24.01 6.91 3.69
N THR A 155 -24.30 6.47 2.46
CA THR A 155 -25.26 7.13 1.57
C THR A 155 -26.67 7.11 2.17
N GLU A 156 -27.15 5.97 2.64
CA GLU A 156 -28.47 5.82 3.25
C GLU A 156 -28.57 6.57 4.58
N ARG A 157 -27.50 6.51 5.40
CA ARG A 157 -27.51 7.11 6.74
C ARG A 157 -27.49 8.64 6.70
N TYR A 158 -26.73 9.22 5.78
CA TYR A 158 -26.47 10.67 5.73
C TYR A 158 -27.05 11.36 4.48
N SER A 159 -27.78 10.63 3.62
CA SER A 159 -28.26 11.14 2.32
C SER A 159 -27.11 11.73 1.48
N ALA A 160 -25.93 11.09 1.54
CA ALA A 160 -24.72 11.59 0.90
C ALA A 160 -24.76 11.43 -0.63
N THR A 161 -23.99 12.25 -1.34
CA THR A 161 -23.73 12.08 -2.77
C THR A 161 -22.44 11.29 -2.98
N VAL A 162 -22.42 10.40 -3.96
CA VAL A 162 -21.26 9.57 -4.29
C VAL A 162 -20.62 10.05 -5.60
N GLU A 163 -19.30 10.21 -5.60
CA GLU A 163 -18.50 10.53 -6.78
C GLU A 163 -17.36 9.51 -6.93
N CYS A 164 -17.25 8.89 -8.10
CA CYS A 164 -16.15 7.97 -8.42
C CYS A 164 -14.95 8.76 -8.98
N CYS A 165 -13.78 8.61 -8.35
CA CYS A 165 -12.56 9.31 -8.75
C CYS A 165 -11.54 8.35 -9.37
N ASP A 166 -11.55 8.22 -10.70
CA ASP A 166 -10.56 7.43 -11.43
C ASP A 166 -9.35 8.28 -11.82
N LEU A 167 -8.23 8.09 -11.12
CA LEU A 167 -7.01 8.87 -11.36
C LEU A 167 -6.08 8.23 -12.40
N ARG A 168 -6.18 6.91 -12.59
CA ARG A 168 -5.41 6.12 -13.56
C ARG A 168 -6.22 4.91 -14.01
N SER A 169 -6.11 4.56 -15.29
CA SER A 169 -6.68 3.34 -15.85
C SER A 169 -5.71 2.17 -15.66
N GLU A 170 -6.21 1.04 -15.13
CA GLU A 170 -5.48 -0.23 -15.06
C GLU A 170 -6.10 -1.21 -16.08
N GLN A 171 -5.31 -1.73 -17.03
CA GLN A 171 -5.78 -2.64 -18.08
C GLN A 171 -5.07 -4.01 -18.07
N ILE A 172 -4.27 -4.28 -17.05
CA ILE A 172 -3.46 -5.50 -16.97
C ILE A 172 -4.33 -6.64 -16.43
N VAL A 173 -4.36 -7.76 -17.16
CA VAL A 173 -5.05 -8.99 -16.77
C VAL A 173 -4.05 -10.14 -16.80
N PHE A 174 -4.02 -10.91 -15.72
CA PHE A 174 -3.23 -12.15 -15.63
C PHE A 174 -4.16 -13.34 -15.88
N PRO A 175 -4.06 -14.03 -17.03
CA PRO A 175 -4.91 -15.18 -17.31
C PRO A 175 -4.56 -16.34 -16.37
N LEU A 176 -5.52 -17.25 -16.17
CA LEU A 176 -5.25 -18.49 -15.45
C LEU A 176 -4.15 -19.30 -16.18
N PRO A 177 -3.33 -20.08 -15.44
CA PRO A 177 -2.42 -21.06 -16.03
C PRO A 177 -3.20 -22.06 -16.90
N ASP A 178 -2.57 -22.58 -17.96
CA ASP A 178 -3.23 -23.48 -18.93
C ASP A 178 -4.02 -24.65 -18.29
N PRO A 179 -3.56 -25.31 -17.21
CA PRO A 179 -4.32 -26.39 -16.56
C PRO A 179 -5.60 -25.96 -15.84
N LEU A 180 -5.80 -24.65 -15.63
CA LEU A 180 -6.92 -24.05 -14.89
C LEU A 180 -7.81 -23.17 -15.78
N ARG A 181 -7.54 -23.12 -17.10
CA ARG A 181 -8.39 -22.42 -18.07
C ARG A 181 -9.61 -23.24 -18.44
#